data_AF-A0A1I8HR34-F1
#
_entry.id   AF-A0A1I8HR34-F1
#
_cell.length_a   1.000
_cell.length_b   1.000
_cell.length_c   1.000
_cell.angle_alpha   90.00
_cell.angle_beta   90.00
_cell.angle_gamma   90.00
#
_symmetry.space_group_name_H-M   'P 1'
#
loop_
_entity.id
_entity.type
_entity.pdbx_description
1 polymer ?
#
loop_
_entity_poly.entity_id
_entity_poly.type
_entity_poly.pdbx_seq_one_letter_code
_entity_poly.pdbx_strand_id
1 'polypeptide(L)'
;MLNPFEDESSIRALEKERRYRNYSSDMEKILRQFENTSDWADTIPLLVRLTKTIIANRQYELIPHKLMLCKRLAQCLHQNMPSGVHEKTLECYSAVFSCVQRTDLKCNLHLYLFGLLPLFAYCGSTIRLPLISLYEEFVLPLGPALRPCLPGLLLALLPGMEETSDHVDRVGQLLRSISKAVSPPVFFTGLWRVLSDSPSVRLTGLNFVLACYDKRKSLDDQDDLMGQVLGNLMDSLCAVLADHNTLVQRQALEFLLNAFPLSASRLGSDDLARLCAAAFNILLKRDASLNRRFYAWLLGNSPSGGGGGGGGGGGG
;
A
#
# COMPACT_ATOMS: atom_id res chain seq x y z
N MET A 1 1.93 -3.89 25.36
CA MET A 1 2.58 -5.13 24.89
C MET A 1 2.00 -6.25 25.73
N LEU A 2 1.36 -7.26 25.11
CA LEU A 2 0.89 -8.44 25.83
C LEU A 2 2.08 -9.35 26.16
N ASN A 3 1.95 -10.08 27.27
CA ASN A 3 3.02 -10.84 27.89
C ASN A 3 3.32 -12.10 27.06
N PRO A 4 4.52 -12.25 26.45
CA PRO A 4 4.87 -13.44 25.65
C PRO A 4 4.73 -14.77 26.41
N PHE A 5 4.77 -14.69 27.74
CA PHE A 5 4.70 -15.83 28.66
C PHE A 5 3.29 -16.45 28.80
N GLU A 6 2.21 -15.69 28.57
CA GLU A 6 0.85 -16.24 28.64
C GLU A 6 0.55 -17.15 27.43
N ASP A 7 1.07 -16.78 26.25
CA ASP A 7 0.92 -17.55 25.01
C ASP A 7 1.68 -18.88 25.09
N GLU A 8 2.92 -18.88 25.60
CA GLU A 8 3.74 -20.09 25.74
C GLU A 8 3.13 -21.13 26.68
N SER A 9 2.51 -20.68 27.78
CA SER A 9 1.82 -21.57 28.73
C SER A 9 0.57 -22.22 28.13
N SER A 10 -0.16 -21.47 27.29
CA SER A 10 -1.36 -21.92 26.60
C SER A 10 -1.03 -22.92 25.49
N ILE A 11 0.04 -22.66 24.73
CA ILE A 11 0.60 -23.58 23.74
C ILE A 11 0.96 -24.92 24.40
N ARG A 12 1.70 -24.89 25.52
CA ARG A 12 2.11 -26.10 26.26
C ARG A 12 0.94 -26.88 26.83
N ALA A 13 -0.19 -26.24 27.12
CA ALA A 13 -1.41 -26.91 27.55
C ALA A 13 -2.08 -27.65 26.38
N LEU A 14 -2.21 -26.99 25.22
CA LEU A 14 -2.77 -27.58 24.01
C LEU A 14 -1.95 -28.79 23.53
N GLU A 15 -0.62 -28.72 23.62
CA GLU A 15 0.27 -29.83 23.25
C GLU A 15 0.04 -31.12 24.06
N LYS A 16 -0.59 -31.05 25.23
CA LYS A 16 -0.96 -32.24 26.01
C LYS A 16 -2.22 -32.91 25.46
N GLU A 17 -3.09 -32.16 24.80
CA GLU A 17 -4.32 -32.69 24.22
C GLU A 17 -4.04 -33.62 23.04
N ARG A 18 -4.63 -34.82 23.07
CA ARG A 18 -4.47 -35.80 21.99
C ARG A 18 -4.99 -35.27 20.65
N ARG A 19 -6.12 -34.56 20.65
CA ARG A 19 -6.74 -34.01 19.44
C ARG A 19 -5.86 -32.93 18.80
N TYR A 20 -5.29 -32.02 19.59
CA TYR A 20 -4.35 -31.02 19.08
C TYR A 20 -3.05 -31.65 18.55
N ARG A 21 -2.51 -32.67 19.22
CA ARG A 21 -1.34 -33.41 18.70
C ARG A 21 -1.61 -34.09 17.37
N ASN A 22 -2.81 -34.65 17.18
CA ASN A 22 -3.22 -35.20 15.89
C ASN A 22 -3.29 -34.10 14.81
N TYR A 23 -3.94 -32.97 15.13
CA TYR A 23 -4.01 -31.82 14.22
C TYR A 23 -2.61 -31.33 13.82
N SER A 24 -1.70 -31.17 14.80
CA SER A 24 -0.32 -30.77 14.57
C SER A 24 0.42 -31.75 13.65
N SER A 25 0.32 -33.06 13.91
CA SER A 25 0.92 -34.09 13.06
C SER A 25 0.35 -34.10 11.64
N ASP A 26 -0.96 -33.92 11.48
CA ASP A 26 -1.59 -33.88 10.15
C ASP A 26 -1.18 -32.62 9.37
N MET A 27 -1.10 -31.47 10.04
CA MET A 27 -0.56 -30.24 9.46
C MET A 27 0.89 -30.44 9.01
N GLU A 28 1.74 -31.04 9.84
CA GLU A 28 3.14 -31.30 9.50
C GLU A 28 3.26 -32.19 8.26
N LYS A 29 2.50 -33.30 8.20
CA LYS A 29 2.51 -34.22 7.06
C LYS A 29 2.08 -33.54 5.77
N ILE A 30 1.06 -32.68 5.82
CA ILE A 30 0.59 -31.94 4.63
C ILE A 30 1.64 -30.92 4.19
N LEU A 31 2.17 -30.14 5.13
CA LEU A 31 3.11 -29.05 4.85
C LEU A 31 4.46 -29.56 4.31
N ARG A 32 4.93 -30.73 4.75
CA ARG A 32 6.13 -31.38 4.19
C ARG A 32 5.92 -31.86 2.76
N GLN A 33 4.70 -32.20 2.35
CA GLN A 33 4.45 -32.64 0.97
C GLN A 33 4.68 -31.54 -0.06
N PHE A 34 4.50 -30.26 0.31
CA PHE A 34 4.84 -29.14 -0.56
C PHE A 34 6.33 -29.08 -0.93
N GLU A 35 7.24 -29.73 -0.17
CA GLU A 35 8.67 -29.78 -0.50
C GLU A 35 8.96 -30.67 -1.71
N ASN A 36 8.12 -31.68 -1.91
CA ASN A 36 8.31 -32.69 -2.96
C ASN A 36 7.45 -32.38 -4.20
N THR A 37 6.68 -31.30 -4.16
CA THR A 37 5.82 -30.86 -5.26
C THR A 37 6.65 -30.08 -6.27
N SER A 38 6.97 -30.70 -7.41
CA SER A 38 7.61 -30.04 -8.55
C SER A 38 6.62 -29.39 -9.51
N ASP A 39 5.36 -29.85 -9.52
CA ASP A 39 4.31 -29.38 -10.43
C ASP A 39 3.27 -28.55 -9.68
N TRP A 40 2.90 -27.40 -10.25
CA TRP A 40 1.82 -26.56 -9.74
C TRP A 40 0.47 -27.32 -9.69
N ALA A 41 0.27 -28.31 -10.56
CA ALA A 41 -0.95 -29.13 -10.59
C ALA A 41 -1.18 -29.89 -9.28
N ASP A 42 -0.11 -30.36 -8.64
CA ASP A 42 -0.18 -31.09 -7.38
C ASP A 42 -0.34 -30.15 -6.16
N THR A 43 -0.16 -28.85 -6.36
CA THR A 43 -0.23 -27.85 -5.28
C THR A 43 -1.68 -27.58 -4.84
N ILE A 44 -2.63 -27.53 -5.78
CA ILE A 44 -4.04 -27.25 -5.48
C ILE A 44 -4.65 -28.30 -4.53
N PRO A 45 -4.53 -29.62 -4.78
CA PRO A 45 -5.03 -30.63 -3.87
C PRO A 45 -4.44 -30.51 -2.44
N LEU A 46 -3.16 -30.16 -2.32
CA LEU A 46 -2.51 -29.93 -1.04
C LEU A 46 -3.09 -28.72 -0.31
N LEU A 47 -3.29 -27.60 -1.01
CA LEU A 47 -3.96 -26.40 -0.47
C LEU A 47 -5.39 -26.71 -0.01
N VAL A 48 -6.18 -27.43 -0.81
CA VAL A 48 -7.55 -27.81 -0.45
C VAL A 48 -7.57 -28.70 0.81
N ARG A 49 -6.67 -29.68 0.89
CA ARG A 49 -6.57 -30.56 2.06
C ARG A 49 -6.12 -29.78 3.30
N LEU A 50 -5.13 -28.88 3.15
CA LEU A 50 -4.65 -28.00 4.20
C LEU A 50 -5.78 -27.11 4.76
N THR A 51 -6.52 -26.44 3.88
CA THR A 51 -7.68 -25.60 4.23
C THR A 51 -8.74 -26.40 4.98
N LYS A 52 -9.09 -27.60 4.51
CA LYS A 52 -10.05 -28.48 5.20
C LYS A 52 -9.56 -28.89 6.59
N THR A 53 -8.28 -29.23 6.72
CA THR A 53 -7.69 -29.60 8.03
C THR A 53 -7.73 -28.44 9.01
N ILE A 54 -7.45 -27.21 8.56
CA ILE A 54 -7.54 -26.00 9.40
C ILE A 54 -9.00 -25.77 9.84
N ILE A 55 -9.96 -25.78 8.90
CA ILE A 55 -11.38 -25.54 9.21
C ILE A 55 -11.93 -26.59 10.19
N ALA A 56 -11.58 -27.87 10.00
CA ALA A 56 -12.00 -28.96 10.87
C ALA A 56 -11.45 -28.85 12.31
N ASN A 57 -10.41 -28.04 12.50
CA ASN A 57 -9.74 -27.82 13.78
C ASN A 57 -9.86 -26.37 14.28
N ARG A 58 -10.79 -25.57 13.73
CA ARG A 58 -10.96 -24.14 14.04
C ARG A 58 -11.23 -23.82 15.52
N GLN A 59 -11.65 -24.80 16.31
CA GLN A 59 -11.78 -24.66 17.76
C GLN A 59 -10.43 -24.38 18.44
N TYR A 60 -9.33 -24.77 17.79
CA TYR A 60 -7.98 -24.45 18.20
C TYR A 60 -7.60 -23.13 17.53
N GLU A 61 -7.70 -22.03 18.27
CA GLU A 61 -7.38 -20.67 17.80
C GLU A 61 -5.87 -20.44 17.54
N LEU A 62 -5.09 -21.52 17.58
CA LEU A 62 -3.64 -21.58 17.41
C LEU A 62 -3.29 -22.53 16.26
N ILE A 63 -2.57 -22.02 15.27
CA ILE A 63 -2.14 -22.78 14.11
C ILE A 63 -0.78 -23.45 14.37
N PRO A 64 -0.68 -24.79 14.31
CA PRO A 64 0.58 -25.51 14.45
C PRO A 64 1.49 -25.26 13.24
N HIS A 65 2.81 -25.34 13.45
CA HIS A 65 3.82 -25.14 12.40
C HIS A 65 3.68 -23.83 11.60
N LYS A 66 3.20 -22.76 12.24
CA LYS A 66 2.93 -21.43 11.64
C LYS A 66 3.99 -20.94 10.65
N LEU A 67 5.27 -21.01 11.02
CA LEU A 67 6.36 -20.56 10.15
C LEU A 67 6.44 -21.37 8.85
N MET A 68 6.28 -22.69 8.94
CA MET A 68 6.29 -23.57 7.78
C MET A 68 5.05 -23.32 6.91
N LEU A 69 3.87 -23.16 7.53
CA LEU A 69 2.64 -22.79 6.83
C LEU A 69 2.82 -21.51 6.01
N CYS A 70 3.29 -20.42 6.64
CA CYS A 70 3.44 -19.14 5.96
C CYS A 70 4.45 -19.23 4.80
N LYS A 71 5.55 -19.99 4.97
CA LYS A 71 6.50 -20.30 3.90
C LYS A 71 5.83 -20.99 2.71
N ARG A 72 5.01 -22.02 2.94
CA ARG A 72 4.31 -22.73 1.85
C ARG A 72 3.26 -21.86 1.17
N LEU A 73 2.48 -21.10 1.92
CA LEU A 73 1.50 -20.20 1.32
C LEU A 73 2.18 -19.10 0.47
N ALA A 74 3.28 -18.52 0.93
CA ALA A 74 4.02 -17.54 0.14
C ALA A 74 4.63 -18.13 -1.15
N GLN A 75 5.12 -19.38 -1.11
CA GLN A 75 5.56 -20.08 -2.32
C GLN A 75 4.42 -20.22 -3.33
N CYS A 76 3.21 -20.53 -2.85
CA CYS A 76 2.03 -20.66 -3.70
C CYS A 76 1.57 -19.31 -4.29
N LEU A 77 2.04 -18.17 -3.76
CA LEU A 77 1.79 -16.82 -4.27
C LEU A 77 2.89 -16.28 -5.18
N HIS A 78 3.90 -17.08 -5.53
CA HIS A 78 4.97 -16.66 -6.43
C HIS A 78 4.42 -16.29 -7.82
N GLN A 79 5.05 -15.31 -8.49
CA GLN A 79 4.61 -14.78 -9.80
C GLN A 79 4.47 -15.83 -10.90
N ASN A 80 5.23 -16.93 -10.81
CA ASN A 80 5.19 -18.01 -11.80
C ASN A 80 4.06 -19.03 -11.53
N MET A 81 3.30 -18.88 -10.44
CA MET A 81 2.19 -19.79 -10.13
C MET A 81 0.92 -19.38 -10.89
N PRO A 82 0.12 -20.34 -11.37
CA PRO A 82 -1.15 -20.05 -12.04
C PRO A 82 -2.19 -19.38 -11.12
N SER A 83 -3.12 -18.61 -11.69
CA SER A 83 -4.20 -17.94 -10.95
C SER A 83 -5.02 -18.91 -10.08
N GLY A 84 -5.26 -20.15 -10.53
CA GLY A 84 -5.98 -21.14 -9.74
C GLY A 84 -5.24 -21.53 -8.44
N VAL A 85 -3.91 -21.51 -8.44
CA VAL A 85 -3.11 -21.71 -7.22
C VAL A 85 -3.21 -20.48 -6.33
N HIS A 86 -3.12 -19.26 -6.88
CA HIS A 86 -3.31 -18.03 -6.12
C HIS A 86 -4.68 -18.00 -5.43
N GLU A 87 -5.74 -18.31 -6.16
CA GLU A 87 -7.12 -18.35 -5.64
C GLU A 87 -7.26 -19.30 -4.45
N LYS A 88 -6.81 -20.56 -4.61
CA LYS A 88 -6.86 -21.55 -3.52
C LYS A 88 -5.96 -21.18 -2.34
N THR A 89 -4.89 -20.45 -2.59
CA THR A 89 -4.01 -19.93 -1.55
C THR A 89 -4.69 -18.84 -0.75
N LEU A 90 -5.40 -17.90 -1.40
CA LEU A 90 -6.18 -16.86 -0.72
C LEU A 90 -7.32 -17.46 0.11
N GLU A 91 -8.01 -18.50 -0.39
CA GLU A 91 -8.99 -19.26 0.41
C GLU A 91 -8.35 -19.86 1.67
N CYS A 92 -7.13 -20.40 1.55
CA CYS A 92 -6.38 -20.93 2.69
C CYS A 92 -6.02 -19.82 3.69
N TYR A 93 -5.56 -18.67 3.23
CA TYR A 93 -5.33 -17.50 4.11
C TYR A 93 -6.61 -17.07 4.83
N SER A 94 -7.76 -16.99 4.15
CA SER A 94 -9.03 -16.65 4.81
C SER A 94 -9.44 -17.67 5.87
N ALA A 95 -9.17 -18.96 5.65
CA ALA A 95 -9.38 -19.99 6.66
C ALA A 95 -8.43 -19.82 7.86
N VAL A 96 -7.15 -19.53 7.61
CA VAL A 96 -6.16 -19.25 8.67
C VAL A 96 -6.59 -18.04 9.49
N PHE A 97 -6.89 -16.91 8.86
CA PHE A 97 -7.25 -15.67 9.55
C PHE A 97 -8.59 -15.74 10.27
N SER A 98 -9.52 -16.57 9.81
CA SER A 98 -10.77 -16.86 10.51
C SER A 98 -10.57 -17.72 11.77
N CYS A 99 -9.47 -18.48 11.87
CA CYS A 99 -9.20 -19.34 13.03
C CYS A 99 -8.27 -18.67 14.06
N VAL A 100 -7.30 -17.89 13.60
CA VAL A 100 -6.25 -17.31 14.45
C VAL A 100 -6.79 -16.18 15.33
N GLN A 101 -6.38 -16.15 16.60
CA GLN A 101 -6.70 -15.02 17.49
C GLN A 101 -6.19 -13.69 16.92
N ARG A 102 -6.97 -12.62 17.09
CA ARG A 102 -6.55 -11.27 16.66
C ARG A 102 -5.23 -10.82 17.29
N THR A 103 -4.93 -11.25 18.51
CA THR A 103 -3.67 -10.99 19.22
C THR A 103 -2.49 -11.63 18.51
N ASP A 104 -2.62 -12.91 18.12
CA ASP A 104 -1.60 -13.63 17.36
C ASP A 104 -1.36 -12.97 16.00
N LEU A 105 -2.45 -12.64 15.29
CA LEU A 105 -2.37 -12.00 13.98
C LEU A 105 -1.63 -10.65 14.05
N LYS A 106 -1.83 -9.86 15.11
CA LYS A 106 -1.08 -8.61 15.35
C LYS A 106 0.41 -8.85 15.57
N CYS A 107 0.77 -9.84 16.39
CA CYS A 107 2.17 -10.12 16.74
C CYS A 107 2.95 -10.72 15.56
N ASN A 108 2.27 -11.53 14.74
CA ASN A 108 2.87 -12.29 13.66
C ASN A 108 2.49 -11.75 12.27
N LEU A 109 1.98 -10.52 12.17
CA LEU A 109 1.45 -9.96 10.93
C LEU A 109 2.45 -10.04 9.77
N HIS A 110 3.72 -9.72 10.04
CA HIS A 110 4.80 -9.79 9.06
C HIS A 110 5.01 -11.21 8.49
N LEU A 111 4.83 -12.26 9.31
CA LEU A 111 4.93 -13.66 8.87
C LEU A 111 3.78 -14.04 7.95
N TYR A 112 2.58 -13.51 8.17
CA TYR A 112 1.44 -13.82 7.30
C TYR A 112 1.45 -12.99 6.02
N LEU A 113 1.91 -11.73 6.08
CA LEU A 113 1.81 -10.81 4.95
C LEU A 113 2.93 -10.96 3.91
N PHE A 114 4.11 -11.50 4.23
CA PHE A 114 5.24 -11.42 3.29
C PHE A 114 4.98 -12.04 1.91
N GLY A 115 4.11 -13.06 1.81
CA GLY A 115 3.67 -13.62 0.53
C GLY A 115 2.54 -12.83 -0.14
N LEU A 116 1.69 -12.16 0.63
CA LEU A 116 0.54 -11.41 0.15
C LEU A 116 0.91 -10.02 -0.40
N LEU A 117 1.88 -9.35 0.22
CA LEU A 117 2.28 -7.99 -0.17
C LEU A 117 2.69 -7.86 -1.64
N PRO A 118 3.55 -8.74 -2.22
CA PRO A 118 3.96 -8.58 -3.61
C PRO A 118 2.88 -9.01 -4.61
N LEU A 119 1.87 -9.81 -4.19
CA LEU A 119 0.94 -10.50 -5.09
C LEU A 119 0.18 -9.55 -6.02
N PHE A 120 -0.24 -8.39 -5.52
CA PHE A 120 -1.07 -7.46 -6.28
C PHE A 120 -0.42 -7.00 -7.59
N ALA A 121 0.91 -6.85 -7.59
CA ALA A 121 1.68 -6.31 -8.71
C ALA A 121 1.69 -7.23 -9.95
N TYR A 122 1.41 -8.53 -9.80
CA TYR A 122 1.51 -9.50 -10.89
C TYR A 122 0.35 -10.50 -10.96
N CYS A 123 -0.58 -10.50 -10.00
CA CYS A 123 -1.68 -11.46 -10.02
C CYS A 123 -2.67 -11.20 -11.18
N GLY A 124 -3.35 -12.26 -11.60
CA GLY A 124 -4.41 -12.16 -12.61
C GLY A 124 -5.56 -11.27 -12.15
N SER A 125 -6.32 -10.72 -13.11
CA SER A 125 -7.45 -9.81 -12.83
C SER A 125 -8.49 -10.41 -11.88
N THR A 126 -8.72 -11.72 -11.96
CA THR A 126 -9.65 -12.47 -11.10
C THR A 126 -9.20 -12.56 -9.63
N ILE A 127 -7.91 -12.38 -9.35
CA ILE A 127 -7.32 -12.51 -8.01
C ILE A 127 -7.33 -11.18 -7.24
N ARG A 128 -7.38 -10.04 -7.95
CA ARG A 128 -7.32 -8.70 -7.33
C ARG A 128 -8.44 -8.47 -6.32
N LEU A 129 -9.70 -8.73 -6.71
CA LEU A 129 -10.85 -8.51 -5.81
C LEU A 129 -10.83 -9.44 -4.58
N PRO A 130 -10.57 -10.75 -4.69
CA PRO A 130 -10.35 -11.62 -3.53
C PRO A 130 -9.23 -11.13 -2.59
N LEU A 131 -8.10 -10.67 -3.16
CA LEU A 131 -7.00 -10.13 -2.37
C LEU A 131 -7.39 -8.85 -1.61
N ILE A 132 -8.10 -7.94 -2.26
CA ILE A 132 -8.63 -6.73 -1.63
C ILE A 132 -9.61 -7.10 -0.49
N SER A 133 -10.54 -8.03 -0.72
CA SER A 133 -11.47 -8.51 0.31
C SER A 133 -10.74 -9.06 1.54
N LEU A 134 -9.66 -9.82 1.33
CA LEU A 134 -8.87 -10.38 2.41
C LEU A 134 -8.18 -9.30 3.25
N TYR A 135 -7.66 -8.25 2.61
CA TYR A 135 -7.12 -7.09 3.33
C TYR A 135 -8.21 -6.35 4.12
N GLU A 136 -9.38 -6.11 3.52
CA GLU A 136 -10.52 -5.45 4.17
C GLU A 136 -11.05 -6.22 5.38
N GLU A 137 -11.17 -7.55 5.26
CA GLU A 137 -11.80 -8.40 6.28
C GLU A 137 -10.87 -8.71 7.45
N PHE A 138 -9.58 -9.00 7.19
CA PHE A 138 -8.69 -9.54 8.22
C PHE A 138 -7.57 -8.59 8.62
N VAL A 139 -7.09 -7.73 7.71
CA VAL A 139 -5.92 -6.87 7.97
C VAL A 139 -6.35 -5.50 8.45
N LEU A 140 -7.28 -4.84 7.76
CA LEU A 140 -7.79 -3.52 8.14
C LEU A 140 -8.28 -3.43 9.60
N PRO A 141 -9.01 -4.43 10.15
CA PRO A 141 -9.48 -4.37 11.54
C PRO A 141 -8.37 -4.44 12.61
N LEU A 142 -7.12 -4.70 12.24
CA LEU A 142 -6.00 -4.70 13.17
C LEU A 142 -5.63 -3.28 13.65
N GLY A 143 -6.10 -2.25 12.95
CA GLY A 143 -6.02 -0.87 13.42
C GLY A 143 -4.58 -0.35 13.53
N PRO A 144 -4.20 0.28 14.65
CA PRO A 144 -2.84 0.80 14.86
C PRO A 144 -1.72 -0.25 14.78
N ALA A 145 -2.04 -1.55 14.92
CA ALA A 145 -1.06 -2.63 14.77
C ALA A 145 -0.52 -2.77 13.34
N LEU A 146 -1.13 -2.10 12.36
CA LEU A 146 -0.65 -2.07 10.98
C LEU A 146 0.58 -1.19 10.78
N ARG A 147 0.87 -0.26 11.70
CA ARG A 147 1.95 0.74 11.56
C ARG A 147 3.32 0.13 11.18
N PRO A 148 3.80 -0.97 11.80
CA PRO A 148 5.09 -1.56 11.43
C PRO A 148 5.13 -2.14 10.01
N CYS A 149 3.98 -2.56 9.47
CA CYS A 149 3.87 -3.14 8.14
C CYS A 149 3.39 -2.13 7.08
N LEU A 150 3.13 -0.88 7.48
CA LEU A 150 2.51 0.14 6.63
C LEU A 150 3.27 0.39 5.32
N PRO A 151 4.61 0.51 5.29
CA PRO A 151 5.35 0.66 4.03
C PRO A 151 5.09 -0.50 3.06
N GLY A 152 5.05 -1.73 3.58
CA GLY A 152 4.75 -2.92 2.79
C GLY A 152 3.32 -2.91 2.25
N LEU A 153 2.34 -2.53 3.07
CA LEU A 153 0.94 -2.40 2.64
C LEU A 153 0.75 -1.32 1.57
N LEU A 154 1.45 -0.19 1.70
CA LEU A 154 1.44 0.87 0.70
C LEU A 154 2.03 0.39 -0.63
N LEU A 155 3.20 -0.27 -0.60
CA LEU A 155 3.81 -0.87 -1.78
C LEU A 155 2.91 -1.91 -2.45
N ALA A 156 2.16 -2.68 -1.65
CA ALA A 156 1.23 -3.70 -2.13
C ALA A 156 -0.01 -3.10 -2.80
N LEU A 157 -0.58 -2.03 -2.24
CA LEU A 157 -1.90 -1.52 -2.64
C LEU A 157 -1.83 -0.37 -3.64
N LEU A 158 -0.79 0.47 -3.60
CA LEU A 158 -0.67 1.61 -4.51
C LEU A 158 -0.74 1.23 -5.99
N PRO A 159 -0.15 0.12 -6.48
CA PRO A 159 -0.33 -0.30 -7.87
C PRO A 159 -1.81 -0.44 -8.29
N GLY A 160 -2.73 -0.71 -7.36
CA GLY A 160 -4.17 -0.77 -7.63
C GLY A 160 -4.84 0.58 -7.89
N MET A 161 -4.11 1.70 -7.78
CA MET A 161 -4.57 3.04 -8.12
C MET A 161 -4.24 3.43 -9.58
N GLU A 162 -3.87 2.47 -10.44
CA GLU A 162 -3.72 2.70 -11.88
C GLU A 162 -5.07 3.07 -12.51
N GLU A 163 -5.11 4.25 -13.13
CA GLU A 163 -6.29 4.78 -13.82
C GLU A 163 -6.77 3.79 -14.88
N THR A 164 -8.09 3.53 -14.92
CA THR A 164 -8.83 2.61 -15.84
C THR A 164 -9.18 1.21 -15.32
N SER A 165 -8.86 0.85 -14.08
CA SER A 165 -9.26 -0.46 -13.53
C SER A 165 -10.58 -0.46 -12.74
N ASP A 166 -11.35 -1.55 -12.83
CA ASP A 166 -12.65 -1.69 -12.13
C ASP A 166 -12.54 -1.71 -10.58
N HIS A 167 -11.32 -1.79 -10.06
CA HIS A 167 -11.04 -1.91 -8.63
C HIS A 167 -10.41 -0.65 -8.02
N VAL A 168 -10.11 0.40 -8.82
CA VAL A 168 -9.45 1.63 -8.32
C VAL A 168 -10.21 2.23 -7.15
N ASP A 169 -11.53 2.39 -7.27
CA ASP A 169 -12.35 3.00 -6.21
C ASP A 169 -12.29 2.21 -4.91
N ARG A 170 -12.30 0.87 -5.01
CA ARG A 170 -12.22 -0.02 -3.85
C ARG A 170 -10.84 0.03 -3.19
N VAL A 171 -9.77 0.04 -3.98
CA VAL A 171 -8.40 0.22 -3.46
C VAL A 171 -8.22 1.58 -2.81
N GLY A 172 -8.71 2.65 -3.44
CA GLY A 172 -8.68 4.00 -2.88
C GLY A 172 -9.43 4.09 -1.54
N GLN A 173 -10.59 3.43 -1.44
CA GLN A 173 -11.35 3.35 -0.20
C GLN A 173 -10.62 2.52 0.87
N LEU A 174 -9.98 1.42 0.50
CA LEU A 174 -9.15 0.62 1.40
C LEU A 174 -7.96 1.44 1.94
N LEU A 175 -7.22 2.14 1.07
CA LEU A 175 -6.11 3.02 1.47
C LEU A 175 -6.58 4.13 2.42
N ARG A 176 -7.72 4.79 2.14
CA ARG A 176 -8.32 5.78 3.06
C ARG A 176 -8.73 5.15 4.40
N SER A 177 -9.21 3.92 4.39
CA SER A 177 -9.59 3.21 5.61
C SER A 177 -8.37 2.82 6.44
N ILE A 178 -7.29 2.38 5.79
CA ILE A 178 -5.99 2.14 6.44
C ILE A 178 -5.44 3.44 7.02
N SER A 179 -5.53 4.55 6.29
CA SER A 179 -5.14 5.88 6.77
C SER A 179 -5.85 6.25 8.08
N LYS A 180 -7.18 6.07 8.14
CA LYS A 180 -7.94 6.24 9.39
C LYS A 180 -7.50 5.28 10.49
N ALA A 181 -7.26 4.01 10.15
CA ALA A 181 -6.89 2.96 11.09
C ALA A 181 -5.53 3.18 11.77
N VAL A 182 -4.55 3.75 11.06
CA VAL A 182 -3.20 4.02 11.59
C VAL A 182 -2.98 5.45 12.06
N SER A 183 -3.94 6.35 11.79
CA SER A 183 -3.87 7.83 11.86
C SER A 183 -3.35 8.45 10.55
N PRO A 184 -4.04 9.45 9.97
CA PRO A 184 -3.65 10.05 8.69
C PRO A 184 -2.22 10.61 8.66
N PRO A 185 -1.72 11.36 9.66
CA PRO A 185 -0.32 11.80 9.67
C PRO A 185 0.69 10.66 9.58
N VAL A 186 0.45 9.53 10.28
CA VAL A 186 1.32 8.34 10.22
C VAL A 186 1.28 7.71 8.83
N PHE A 187 0.07 7.64 8.24
CA PHE A 187 -0.13 7.13 6.90
C PHE A 187 0.62 7.94 5.85
N PHE A 188 0.44 9.27 5.83
CA PHE A 188 1.09 10.13 4.86
C PHE A 188 2.61 10.17 5.06
N THR A 189 3.10 10.10 6.31
CA THR A 189 4.55 9.92 6.57
C THR A 189 5.11 8.67 5.88
N GLY A 190 4.40 7.55 5.99
CA GLY A 190 4.78 6.29 5.33
C GLY A 190 4.64 6.36 3.81
N LEU A 191 3.59 7.02 3.31
CA LEU A 191 3.36 7.22 1.88
C LEU A 191 4.51 8.00 1.25
N TRP A 192 4.86 9.17 1.81
CA TRP A 192 5.96 9.97 1.30
C TRP A 192 7.28 9.22 1.33
N ARG A 193 7.55 8.45 2.40
CA ARG A 193 8.75 7.61 2.45
C ARG A 193 8.79 6.58 1.31
N VAL A 194 7.67 5.90 1.06
CA VAL A 194 7.55 4.91 -0.02
C VAL A 194 7.72 5.55 -1.40
N LEU A 195 7.14 6.73 -1.63
CA LEU A 195 7.28 7.45 -2.91
C LEU A 195 8.71 7.95 -3.16
N SER A 196 9.42 8.34 -2.10
CA SER A 196 10.84 8.65 -2.18
C SER A 196 11.65 7.44 -2.67
N ASP A 197 11.44 6.27 -2.04
CA ASP A 197 12.30 5.10 -2.21
C ASP A 197 11.94 4.23 -3.42
N SER A 198 10.68 4.24 -3.88
CA SER A 198 10.17 3.24 -4.82
C SER A 198 9.54 3.88 -6.08
N PRO A 199 10.28 3.96 -7.20
CA PRO A 199 9.78 4.57 -8.44
C PRO A 199 8.49 3.94 -8.99
N SER A 200 8.33 2.63 -8.82
CA SER A 200 7.19 1.86 -9.35
C SER A 200 5.83 2.31 -8.83
N VAL A 201 5.77 2.97 -7.67
CA VAL A 201 4.51 3.40 -7.03
C VAL A 201 4.35 4.92 -7.00
N ARG A 202 5.29 5.68 -7.57
CA ARG A 202 5.25 7.16 -7.54
C ARG A 202 4.02 7.73 -8.21
N LEU A 203 3.69 7.24 -9.42
CA LEU A 203 2.56 7.73 -10.19
C LEU A 203 1.25 7.49 -9.45
N THR A 204 1.02 6.23 -9.06
CA THR A 204 -0.21 5.81 -8.39
C THR A 204 -0.34 6.40 -6.99
N GLY A 205 0.77 6.57 -6.27
CA GLY A 205 0.79 7.29 -5.00
C GLY A 205 0.45 8.77 -5.13
N LEU A 206 1.00 9.47 -6.12
CA LEU A 206 0.63 10.88 -6.38
C LEU A 206 -0.85 11.00 -6.78
N ASN A 207 -1.35 10.07 -7.59
CA ASN A 207 -2.79 10.00 -7.91
C ASN A 207 -3.64 9.87 -6.64
N PHE A 208 -3.24 8.99 -5.71
CA PHE A 208 -3.92 8.86 -4.42
C PHE A 208 -3.84 10.13 -3.57
N VAL A 209 -2.67 10.78 -3.48
CA VAL A 209 -2.51 12.05 -2.76
C VAL A 209 -3.43 13.12 -3.35
N LEU A 210 -3.43 13.29 -4.66
CA LEU A 210 -4.30 14.25 -5.36
C LEU A 210 -5.79 13.94 -5.16
N ALA A 211 -6.17 12.66 -5.07
CA ALA A 211 -7.52 12.23 -4.76
C ALA A 211 -7.93 12.43 -3.29
N CYS A 212 -6.96 12.66 -2.39
CA CYS A 212 -7.19 13.02 -1.00
C CYS A 212 -7.16 14.53 -0.76
N TYR A 213 -6.49 15.29 -1.62
CA TYR A 213 -6.32 16.74 -1.50
C TYR A 213 -7.60 17.50 -1.87
N ASP A 214 -8.09 18.34 -0.95
CA ASP A 214 -9.15 19.31 -1.24
C ASP A 214 -8.55 20.58 -1.87
N LYS A 215 -8.73 20.73 -3.19
CA LYS A 215 -8.23 21.88 -3.98
C LYS A 215 -8.78 23.24 -3.53
N ARG A 216 -9.79 23.26 -2.64
CA ARG A 216 -10.41 24.49 -2.14
C ARG A 216 -9.74 25.01 -0.86
N LYS A 217 -8.91 24.20 -0.22
CA LYS A 217 -8.23 24.51 1.03
C LYS A 217 -6.74 24.65 0.79
N SER A 218 -6.07 25.41 1.66
CA SER A 218 -4.61 25.42 1.67
C SER A 218 -4.09 24.07 2.19
N LEU A 219 -2.78 23.80 1.99
CA LEU A 219 -2.15 22.63 2.61
C LEU A 219 -2.01 22.79 4.13
N ASP A 220 -1.81 24.01 4.63
CA ASP A 220 -1.76 24.33 6.06
C ASP A 220 -3.10 23.97 6.76
N ASP A 221 -4.22 23.99 6.04
CA ASP A 221 -5.53 23.54 6.56
C ASP A 221 -5.73 22.02 6.47
N GLN A 222 -4.73 21.30 5.95
CA GLN A 222 -4.74 19.88 5.65
C GLN A 222 -3.43 19.21 6.12
N ASP A 223 -2.95 19.60 7.30
CA ASP A 223 -1.68 19.15 7.92
C ASP A 223 -1.46 17.63 7.87
N ASP A 224 -2.54 16.84 8.00
CA ASP A 224 -2.50 15.39 7.90
C ASP A 224 -1.80 14.89 6.62
N LEU A 225 -1.98 15.58 5.48
CA LEU A 225 -1.38 15.23 4.19
C LEU A 225 0.13 15.43 4.16
N MET A 226 0.68 16.31 5.00
CA MET A 226 2.13 16.55 5.09
C MET A 226 2.84 15.39 5.79
N GLY A 227 2.11 14.65 6.62
CA GLY A 227 2.68 13.67 7.53
C GLY A 227 3.39 14.32 8.73
N GLN A 228 3.99 13.49 9.57
CA GLN A 228 4.65 13.89 10.82
C GLN A 228 6.11 14.29 10.61
N VAL A 229 6.70 13.94 9.47
CA VAL A 229 8.12 14.15 9.17
C VAL A 229 8.23 14.91 7.85
N LEU A 230 8.39 16.24 7.95
CA LEU A 230 8.54 17.11 6.77
C LEU A 230 9.68 16.66 5.84
N GLY A 231 10.77 16.14 6.40
CA GLY A 231 11.90 15.60 5.61
C GLY A 231 11.46 14.51 4.62
N ASN A 232 10.57 13.59 5.02
CA ASN A 232 10.07 12.55 4.12
C ASN A 232 9.26 13.12 2.96
N LEU A 233 8.44 14.15 3.23
CA LEU A 233 7.70 14.86 2.20
C LEU A 233 8.66 15.54 1.22
N MET A 234 9.66 16.27 1.73
CA MET A 234 10.62 16.99 0.89
C MET A 234 11.48 16.05 0.05
N ASP A 235 11.98 14.95 0.63
CA ASP A 235 12.73 13.93 -0.08
C ASP A 235 11.88 13.29 -1.18
N SER A 236 10.62 12.98 -0.88
CA SER A 236 9.67 12.44 -1.84
C SER A 236 9.39 13.42 -2.98
N LEU A 237 9.12 14.69 -2.68
CA LEU A 237 8.81 15.71 -3.69
C LEU A 237 9.99 15.90 -4.65
N CYS A 238 11.21 15.95 -4.12
CA CYS A 238 12.42 15.99 -4.94
C CYS A 238 12.54 14.73 -5.82
N ALA A 239 12.29 13.55 -5.25
CA ALA A 239 12.39 12.28 -5.95
C ALA A 239 11.37 12.14 -7.10
N VAL A 240 10.11 12.58 -6.90
CA VAL A 240 9.08 12.52 -7.95
C VAL A 240 9.28 13.57 -9.04
N LEU A 241 9.83 14.75 -8.72
CA LEU A 241 10.20 15.76 -9.72
C LEU A 241 11.38 15.30 -10.57
N ALA A 242 12.33 14.58 -9.97
CA ALA A 242 13.49 14.02 -10.65
C ALA A 242 13.19 12.70 -11.40
N ASP A 243 11.95 12.21 -11.38
CA ASP A 243 11.59 10.92 -11.97
C ASP A 243 11.83 10.85 -13.48
N HIS A 244 12.19 9.67 -13.99
CA HIS A 244 12.36 9.44 -15.42
C HIS A 244 11.03 9.49 -16.17
N ASN A 245 9.94 9.04 -15.55
CA ASN A 245 8.59 9.03 -16.11
C ASN A 245 7.97 10.44 -16.08
N THR A 246 7.63 10.97 -17.26
CA THR A 246 7.02 12.30 -17.41
C THR A 246 5.63 12.39 -16.79
N LEU A 247 4.89 11.28 -16.68
CA LEU A 247 3.60 11.25 -15.99
C LEU A 247 3.75 11.48 -14.49
N VAL A 248 4.79 10.91 -13.86
CA VAL A 248 5.10 11.16 -12.44
C VAL A 248 5.41 12.63 -12.22
N GLN A 249 6.29 13.21 -13.05
CA GLN A 249 6.65 14.62 -12.97
C GLN A 249 5.45 15.55 -13.19
N ARG A 250 4.56 15.18 -14.12
CA ARG A 250 3.31 15.90 -14.37
C ARG A 250 2.42 15.92 -13.14
N GLN A 251 2.18 14.77 -12.50
CA GLN A 251 1.36 14.70 -11.29
C GLN A 251 2.02 15.41 -10.11
N ALA A 252 3.36 15.36 -10.01
CA ALA A 252 4.10 16.10 -9.00
C ALA A 252 3.91 17.61 -9.17
N LEU A 253 4.05 18.14 -10.39
CA LEU A 253 3.81 19.56 -10.67
C LEU A 253 2.35 19.95 -10.44
N GLU A 254 1.38 19.07 -10.74
CA GLU A 254 -0.02 19.32 -10.38
C GLU A 254 -0.18 19.42 -8.87
N PHE A 255 0.41 18.51 -8.10
CA PHE A 255 0.37 18.57 -6.65
C PHE A 255 1.01 19.86 -6.12
N LEU A 256 2.20 20.23 -6.61
CA LEU A 256 2.87 21.47 -6.19
C LEU A 256 2.08 22.73 -6.53
N LEU A 257 1.49 22.81 -7.73
CA LEU A 257 0.67 23.95 -8.13
C LEU A 257 -0.54 24.13 -7.23
N ASN A 258 -1.12 23.03 -6.75
CA ASN A 258 -2.31 23.07 -5.90
C ASN A 258 -1.98 23.23 -4.40
N ALA A 259 -0.96 22.54 -3.90
CA ALA A 259 -0.66 22.40 -2.47
C ALA A 259 0.54 23.24 -1.99
N PHE A 260 1.49 23.55 -2.89
CA PHE A 260 2.71 24.29 -2.56
C PHE A 260 2.98 25.43 -3.55
N PRO A 261 2.06 26.39 -3.73
CA PRO A 261 2.34 27.56 -4.55
C PRO A 261 3.53 28.33 -3.96
N LEU A 262 4.56 28.58 -4.78
CA LEU A 262 5.81 29.24 -4.36
C LEU A 262 5.59 30.60 -3.69
N SER A 263 4.56 31.33 -4.08
CA SER A 263 4.19 32.64 -3.53
C SER A 263 3.60 32.58 -2.12
N ALA A 264 3.08 31.43 -1.68
CA ALA A 264 2.42 31.28 -0.39
C ALA A 264 3.00 30.13 0.48
N SER A 265 3.99 29.39 -0.01
CA SER A 265 4.60 28.30 0.75
C SER A 265 5.44 28.82 1.93
N ARG A 266 5.19 28.30 3.13
CA ARG A 266 5.99 28.58 4.35
C ARG A 266 7.20 27.67 4.51
N LEU A 267 7.72 27.09 3.42
CA LEU A 267 8.89 26.23 3.46
C LEU A 267 10.14 27.02 3.85
N GLY A 268 11.06 26.38 4.57
CA GLY A 268 12.38 26.95 4.86
C GLY A 268 13.16 27.20 3.56
N SER A 269 14.11 28.14 3.60
CA SER A 269 14.93 28.49 2.43
C SER A 269 15.64 27.29 1.80
N ASP A 270 16.13 26.37 2.64
CA ASP A 270 16.88 25.20 2.20
C ASP A 270 15.96 24.18 1.51
N ASP A 271 14.78 23.94 2.07
CA ASP A 271 13.77 23.06 1.48
C ASP A 271 13.24 23.62 0.16
N LEU A 272 13.02 24.94 0.10
CA LEU A 272 12.62 25.62 -1.12
C LEU A 272 13.70 25.50 -2.20
N ALA A 273 14.97 25.73 -1.85
CA ALA A 273 16.09 25.60 -2.76
C ALA A 273 16.22 24.17 -3.32
N ARG A 274 16.06 23.15 -2.47
CA ARG A 274 16.06 21.74 -2.89
C ARG A 274 14.92 21.44 -3.86
N LEU A 275 13.70 21.90 -3.55
CA LEU A 275 12.52 21.68 -4.38
C LEU A 275 12.66 22.37 -5.74
N CYS A 276 13.10 23.64 -5.75
CA CYS A 276 13.36 24.39 -6.97
C CYS A 276 14.45 23.70 -7.81
N ALA A 277 15.57 23.28 -7.21
CA ALA A 277 16.64 22.58 -7.93
C ALA A 277 16.14 21.29 -8.58
N ALA A 278 15.33 20.49 -7.87
CA ALA A 278 14.71 19.29 -8.43
C ALA A 278 13.75 19.61 -9.59
N ALA A 279 12.93 20.67 -9.45
CA ALA A 279 11.97 21.08 -10.47
C ALA A 279 12.65 21.67 -11.71
N PHE A 280 13.77 22.42 -11.59
CA PHE A 280 14.49 22.98 -12.73
C PHE A 280 15.03 21.92 -13.69
N ASN A 281 15.37 20.72 -13.19
CA ASN A 281 15.80 19.60 -14.03
C ASN A 281 14.72 19.16 -15.03
N ILE A 282 13.44 19.48 -14.79
CA ILE A 282 12.34 19.21 -15.72
C ILE A 282 12.53 19.96 -17.04
N LEU A 283 13.06 21.19 -17.00
CA LEU A 283 13.27 22.02 -18.20
C LEU A 283 14.25 21.37 -19.19
N LEU A 284 15.16 20.52 -18.70
CA LEU A 284 16.13 19.81 -19.54
C LEU A 284 15.45 18.78 -20.46
N LYS A 285 14.25 18.30 -20.11
CA LYS A 285 13.52 17.30 -20.91
C LYS A 285 12.84 17.88 -22.16
N ARG A 286 12.74 19.22 -22.27
CA ARG A 286 12.11 19.93 -23.41
C ARG A 286 10.65 19.50 -23.70
N ASP A 287 9.94 19.01 -22.69
CA ASP A 287 8.52 18.66 -22.81
C ASP A 287 7.65 19.92 -22.59
N ALA A 288 6.86 20.29 -23.61
CA ALA A 288 6.06 21.51 -23.57
C ALA A 288 4.96 21.48 -22.48
N SER A 289 4.41 20.30 -22.17
CA SER A 289 3.36 20.12 -21.16
C SER A 289 3.93 20.29 -19.76
N LEU A 290 5.11 19.73 -19.51
CA LEU A 290 5.83 19.89 -18.25
C LEU A 290 6.32 21.32 -18.06
N ASN A 291 6.93 21.91 -19.10
CA ASN A 291 7.41 23.30 -19.06
C ASN A 291 6.27 24.27 -18.71
N ARG A 292 5.09 24.11 -19.33
CA ARG A 292 3.92 24.95 -19.03
C ARG A 292 3.51 24.86 -17.55
N ARG A 293 3.46 23.65 -16.99
CA ARG A 293 3.10 23.44 -15.57
C ARG A 293 4.17 23.99 -14.63
N PHE A 294 5.44 23.77 -14.96
CA PHE A 294 6.56 24.31 -14.20
C PHE A 294 6.49 25.85 -14.14
N TYR A 295 6.32 26.52 -15.29
CA TYR A 295 6.21 27.98 -15.32
C TYR A 295 4.97 28.49 -14.58
N ALA A 296 3.84 27.79 -14.69
CA ALA A 296 2.63 28.11 -13.93
C ALA A 296 2.85 28.00 -12.41
N TRP A 297 3.63 27.00 -11.97
CA TRP A 297 3.99 26.86 -10.56
C TRP A 297 4.99 27.95 -10.11
N LEU A 298 6.01 28.24 -10.93
CA LEU A 298 7.07 29.21 -10.62
C LEU A 298 6.58 30.65 -10.57
N LEU A 299 5.76 31.06 -11.54
CA LEU A 299 5.31 32.44 -11.72
C LEU A 299 3.93 32.68 -11.12
N GLY A 300 3.26 31.62 -10.65
CA GLY A 300 1.84 31.61 -10.33
C GLY A 300 0.98 31.56 -11.59
N ASN A 301 -0.24 31.02 -11.46
CA ASN A 301 -1.27 31.25 -12.48
C ASN A 301 -1.56 32.75 -12.47
N SER A 302 -1.07 33.50 -13.46
CA SER A 302 -1.71 34.76 -13.79
C SER A 302 -3.18 34.41 -14.06
N PRO A 303 -4.16 34.99 -13.33
CA PRO A 303 -5.54 34.83 -13.75
C PRO A 303 -5.56 35.30 -15.20
N SER A 304 -5.96 34.40 -16.10
CA SER A 304 -6.17 34.67 -17.52
C SER A 304 -6.68 36.10 -17.67
N GLY A 305 -5.87 36.94 -18.31
CA GLY A 305 -6.10 38.38 -18.38
C GLY A 305 -7.55 38.67 -18.70
N GLY A 306 -8.27 39.18 -17.69
CA GLY A 306 -9.46 39.97 -17.96
C GLY A 306 -9.00 41.06 -18.90
N GLY A 307 -9.50 41.02 -20.14
CA GLY A 307 -9.31 42.07 -21.12
C GLY A 307 -9.97 43.35 -20.61
N GLY A 308 -9.32 44.02 -19.66
CA GLY A 308 -9.50 45.42 -19.37
C GLY A 308 -8.85 46.23 -20.49
N GLY A 309 -9.48 46.23 -21.67
CA GLY A 309 -9.22 47.22 -22.70
C GLY A 309 -10.01 48.48 -22.37
N GLY A 310 -9.49 49.29 -21.47
CA GLY A 310 -9.99 50.65 -21.25
C GLY A 310 -9.39 51.62 -22.28
N GLY A 311 -10.26 52.32 -23.01
CA GLY A 311 -10.07 53.76 -23.29
C GLY A 311 -9.66 54.19 -24.70
N GLY A 312 -10.47 55.09 -25.27
CA GLY A 312 -10.18 55.98 -26.41
C GLY A 312 -11.18 55.75 -27.56
N GLY A 313 -12.11 56.63 -27.93
CA GLY A 313 -12.16 58.09 -27.83
C GLY A 313 -12.21 58.68 -29.24
N GLY A 314 -13.35 59.26 -29.63
CA GLY A 314 -13.42 60.36 -30.61
C GLY A 314 -13.96 60.07 -32.02
N GLY A 315 -15.07 60.76 -32.34
CA GLY A 315 -15.18 61.54 -33.59
C GLY A 315 -16.10 60.99 -34.68
N GLY A 316 -17.16 61.75 -35.00
CA GLY A 316 -17.94 61.65 -36.24
C GLY A 316 -19.43 61.73 -36.03
#